data_AF-A0A397TRV7-F1
#
_entry.id   AF-A0A397TRV7-F1
#
_cell.length_a   1.000
_cell.length_b   1.000
_cell.length_c   1.000
_cell.angle_alpha   90.00
_cell.angle_beta   90.00
_cell.angle_gamma   90.00
#
_symmetry.space_group_name_H-M   'P 1'
#
loop_
_entity.id
_entity.type
_entity.pdbx_description
1 polymer ?
#
loop_
_entity_poly.entity_id
_entity_poly.type
_entity_poly.pdbx_seq_one_letter_code
_entity_poly.pdbx_strand_id
1 'polypeptide(L)'
;MIGQYLTPDIEKIEGRSKIGAFDLDSTLITVNGTHKLSKDENDWKWWSKVVPKKLKQLYEEGYKIIIITNQGGLDISKKTSEKKRKEFMNKIKNIANSLNVPFDIYVATARDKHRKPMVGIWEYITQHGNDGIIIDMKESFYVGDAAGRDKNWKKGSSGDWADTDRKFAENIGIKFYTPEEFFENAKPVPYSYGDFNPKNIPHDVELFTPALPPLVPSDGHCEVVIFVGYPASGKSSFAKKWLIVNGYVHVNQDILKTKAKCIKSCEEALQKNKPVVIDNTNPDIESRKAYIDLAKQYKVPVRCFWFQASEALSKHNNIYRAYGTIDGPRPLPEVAYSGFKSRFIEPKLEEGFDEIKKINFNFEGNEDKRIKWEMWYT
;
A
#
# COMPACT_ATOMS: atom_id res chain seq x y z
N MET A 1 -18.65 -1.52 -3.47
CA MET A 1 -20.14 -1.43 -3.46
C MET A 1 -20.52 -0.12 -2.78
N ILE A 2 -21.62 0.49 -3.21
CA ILE A 2 -22.13 1.75 -2.66
C ILE A 2 -23.59 1.51 -2.28
N GLY A 3 -24.02 2.01 -1.13
CA GLY A 3 -25.40 1.97 -0.67
C GLY A 3 -25.78 3.26 0.04
N GLN A 4 -27.08 3.53 0.10
CA GLN A 4 -27.64 4.67 0.82
C GLN A 4 -28.81 4.18 1.66
N TYR A 5 -28.99 4.76 2.84
CA TYR A 5 -30.18 4.58 3.65
C TYR A 5 -30.91 5.90 3.84
N LEU A 6 -32.20 5.91 3.49
CA LEU A 6 -33.11 7.02 3.63
C LEU A 6 -34.11 6.71 4.74
N THR A 7 -34.38 7.68 5.61
CA THR A 7 -35.54 7.60 6.53
C THR A 7 -36.83 7.83 5.72
N PRO A 8 -38.01 7.40 6.22
CA PRO A 8 -39.27 7.50 5.46
C PRO A 8 -39.58 8.91 4.91
N ASP A 9 -39.15 9.95 5.63
CA ASP A 9 -39.44 11.34 5.29
C ASP A 9 -38.38 11.99 4.37
N ILE A 10 -37.38 11.24 3.90
CA ILE A 10 -36.25 11.77 3.12
C ILE A 10 -36.17 11.08 1.77
N GLU A 11 -36.28 11.86 0.68
CA GLU A 11 -36.22 11.34 -0.70
C GLU A 11 -34.78 11.17 -1.20
N LYS A 12 -33.84 11.95 -0.67
CA LYS A 12 -32.41 11.92 -1.04
C LYS A 12 -31.54 12.41 0.12
N ILE A 13 -30.36 11.80 0.31
CA ILE A 13 -29.31 12.36 1.18
C ILE A 13 -28.61 13.49 0.42
N GLU A 14 -28.88 14.72 0.83
CA GLU A 14 -28.21 15.91 0.28
C GLU A 14 -26.71 15.93 0.63
N GLY A 15 -25.90 16.49 -0.28
CA GLY A 15 -24.51 16.82 0.02
C GLY A 15 -24.39 17.82 1.17
N ARG A 16 -23.31 17.73 1.95
CA ARG A 16 -23.01 18.67 3.05
C ARG A 16 -21.52 18.99 3.09
N SER A 17 -21.16 20.17 3.59
CA SER A 17 -19.75 20.57 3.74
C SER A 17 -19.07 19.86 4.91
N LYS A 18 -19.81 19.51 5.96
CA LYS A 18 -19.28 18.78 7.13
C LYS A 18 -19.53 17.29 6.98
N ILE A 19 -18.46 16.49 7.06
CA ILE A 19 -18.53 15.03 6.93
C ILE A 19 -18.14 14.38 8.25
N GLY A 20 -19.06 13.59 8.80
CA GLY A 20 -18.77 12.63 9.86
C GLY A 20 -18.62 11.25 9.22
N ALA A 21 -17.38 10.82 9.04
CA ALA A 21 -17.08 9.51 8.45
C ALA A 21 -16.70 8.49 9.52
N PHE A 22 -17.14 7.24 9.36
CA PHE A 22 -16.99 6.20 10.37
C PHE A 22 -16.61 4.87 9.72
N ASP A 23 -15.71 4.10 10.35
CA ASP A 23 -15.65 2.66 10.09
C ASP A 23 -16.92 1.97 10.64
N LEU A 24 -17.17 0.74 10.20
CA LEU A 24 -18.32 -0.05 10.63
C LEU A 24 -17.99 -0.96 11.81
N ASP A 25 -17.15 -1.97 11.58
CA ASP A 25 -16.96 -3.09 12.50
C ASP A 25 -15.98 -2.66 13.61
N SER A 26 -16.28 -2.97 14.88
CA SER A 26 -15.57 -2.46 16.06
C SER A 26 -15.59 -0.94 16.27
N THR A 27 -16.32 -0.19 15.43
CA THR A 27 -16.44 1.27 15.53
C THR A 27 -17.88 1.70 15.82
N LEU A 28 -18.80 1.45 14.88
CA LEU A 28 -20.23 1.70 15.10
C LEU A 28 -20.91 0.49 15.74
N ILE A 29 -20.48 -0.70 15.37
CA ILE A 29 -21.04 -1.96 15.83
C ILE A 29 -19.94 -2.89 16.35
N THR A 30 -20.31 -3.85 17.18
CA THR A 30 -19.47 -4.99 17.55
C THR A 30 -20.31 -6.27 17.47
N VAL A 31 -19.67 -7.44 17.48
CA VAL A 31 -20.40 -8.71 17.52
C VAL A 31 -21.26 -8.85 18.78
N ASN A 32 -22.33 -9.63 18.68
CA ASN A 32 -23.18 -9.95 19.82
C ASN A 32 -22.65 -11.19 20.56
N GLY A 33 -21.48 -11.04 21.19
CA GLY A 33 -20.80 -12.14 21.90
C GLY A 33 -19.35 -11.80 22.24
N THR A 34 -18.52 -12.83 22.43
CA THR A 34 -17.07 -12.71 22.72
C THR A 34 -16.18 -13.17 21.55
N HIS A 35 -16.77 -13.70 20.48
CA HIS A 35 -16.05 -14.12 19.28
C HIS A 35 -15.58 -12.90 18.46
N LYS A 36 -14.60 -13.10 17.58
CA LYS A 36 -14.02 -11.98 16.80
C LYS A 36 -14.77 -11.65 15.52
N LEU A 37 -15.48 -12.61 14.93
CA LEU A 37 -16.10 -12.49 13.61
C LEU A 37 -17.60 -12.76 13.68
N SER A 38 -18.41 -11.89 13.06
CA SER A 38 -19.86 -12.06 12.90
C SER A 38 -20.19 -13.44 12.33
N LYS A 39 -21.11 -14.16 12.97
CA LYS A 39 -21.59 -15.48 12.53
C LYS A 39 -22.64 -15.37 11.44
N ASP A 40 -23.49 -14.36 11.53
CA ASP A 40 -24.60 -14.09 10.61
C ASP A 40 -24.93 -12.58 10.58
N GLU A 41 -25.98 -12.21 9.86
CA GLU A 41 -26.46 -10.83 9.70
C GLU A 41 -27.08 -10.19 10.95
N ASN A 42 -27.42 -11.00 11.97
CA ASN A 42 -28.03 -10.55 13.23
C ASN A 42 -27.04 -10.50 14.39
N ASP A 43 -25.86 -11.09 14.21
CA ASP A 43 -24.78 -11.13 15.19
C ASP A 43 -24.00 -9.80 15.29
N TRP A 44 -24.72 -8.75 15.66
CA TRP A 44 -24.16 -7.46 15.96
C TRP A 44 -24.96 -6.74 17.04
N LYS A 45 -24.31 -5.78 17.67
CA LYS A 45 -24.92 -4.78 18.56
C LYS A 45 -24.20 -3.46 18.37
N TRP A 46 -24.83 -2.36 18.76
CA TRP A 46 -24.15 -1.07 18.83
C TRP A 46 -22.89 -1.18 19.69
N TRP A 47 -21.79 -0.63 19.20
CA TRP A 47 -20.50 -0.65 19.90
C TRP A 47 -20.63 -0.06 21.30
N SER A 48 -21.34 1.05 21.41
CA SER A 48 -21.79 1.65 22.66
C SER A 48 -23.23 2.12 22.55
N LYS A 49 -23.96 2.17 23.67
CA LYS A 49 -25.35 2.69 23.72
C LYS A 49 -25.46 4.15 23.27
N VAL A 50 -24.35 4.89 23.27
CA VAL A 50 -24.28 6.30 22.88
C VAL A 50 -24.27 6.49 21.36
N VAL A 51 -23.84 5.47 20.59
CA VAL A 51 -23.59 5.59 19.14
C VAL A 51 -24.80 6.14 18.37
N PRO A 52 -26.03 5.56 18.47
CA PRO A 52 -27.17 6.06 17.69
C PRO A 52 -27.53 7.51 18.02
N LYS A 53 -27.50 7.86 19.31
CA LYS A 53 -27.80 9.22 19.77
C LYS A 53 -26.78 10.22 19.22
N LYS A 54 -25.49 9.86 19.21
CA LYS A 54 -24.43 10.74 18.72
C LYS A 54 -24.50 10.95 17.21
N LEU A 55 -24.78 9.90 16.44
CA LEU A 55 -24.98 10.02 14.99
C LEU A 55 -26.19 10.90 14.65
N LYS A 56 -27.29 10.76 15.39
CA LYS A 56 -28.47 11.62 15.24
C LYS A 56 -28.14 13.09 15.51
N GLN A 57 -27.45 13.36 16.62
CA GLN A 57 -27.00 14.72 16.97
C GLN A 57 -26.14 15.33 15.85
N LEU A 58 -25.16 14.60 15.33
CA LEU A 58 -24.29 15.09 14.24
C LEU A 58 -25.09 15.40 12.98
N TYR A 59 -26.06 14.54 12.64
CA TYR A 59 -26.93 14.79 11.49
C TYR A 59 -27.77 16.07 11.68
N GLU A 60 -28.28 16.31 12.89
CA GLU A 60 -29.00 17.55 13.24
C GLU A 60 -28.08 18.78 13.23
N GLU A 61 -26.80 18.62 13.57
CA GLU A 61 -25.75 19.66 13.51
C GLU A 61 -25.22 19.95 12.08
N GLY A 62 -25.80 19.31 11.06
CA GLY A 62 -25.44 19.55 9.66
C GLY A 62 -24.27 18.71 9.14
N TYR A 63 -23.89 17.63 9.83
CA TYR A 63 -22.96 16.65 9.28
C TYR A 63 -23.67 15.69 8.35
N LYS A 64 -23.03 15.33 7.24
CA LYS A 64 -23.42 14.16 6.44
C LYS A 64 -22.72 12.93 7.03
N ILE A 65 -23.50 11.91 7.34
CA ILE A 65 -23.03 10.67 7.96
C ILE A 65 -22.61 9.70 6.87
N ILE A 66 -21.35 9.27 6.90
CA ILE A 66 -20.79 8.34 5.93
C ILE A 66 -20.13 7.16 6.66
N ILE A 67 -20.43 5.95 6.21
CA ILE A 67 -19.79 4.71 6.67
C ILE A 67 -18.82 4.24 5.58
N ILE A 68 -17.55 3.99 5.94
CA ILE A 68 -16.52 3.51 5.01
C ILE A 68 -15.90 2.23 5.58
N THR A 69 -16.08 1.10 4.91
CA THR A 69 -15.68 -0.21 5.45
C THR A 69 -14.91 -1.08 4.45
N ASN A 70 -13.88 -1.78 4.96
CA ASN A 70 -12.96 -2.63 4.22
C ASN A 70 -13.44 -4.10 4.19
N GLN A 71 -14.35 -4.47 3.28
CA GLN A 71 -15.00 -5.79 3.24
C GLN A 71 -14.44 -6.73 2.16
N GLY A 72 -13.18 -7.16 2.30
CA GLY A 72 -12.51 -8.02 1.31
C GLY A 72 -13.16 -9.40 1.09
N GLY A 73 -13.98 -9.86 2.04
CA GLY A 73 -14.77 -11.10 1.89
C GLY A 73 -15.93 -11.00 0.91
N LEU A 74 -16.27 -9.77 0.47
CA LEU A 74 -17.42 -9.46 -0.38
C LEU A 74 -17.05 -9.24 -1.86
N ASP A 75 -15.80 -9.54 -2.24
CA ASP A 75 -15.26 -9.37 -3.59
C ASP A 75 -16.28 -9.74 -4.68
N ILE A 76 -16.71 -8.73 -5.44
CA ILE A 76 -17.76 -8.84 -6.46
C ILE A 76 -17.34 -9.72 -7.63
N SER A 77 -16.04 -9.86 -7.88
CA SER A 77 -15.51 -10.73 -8.94
C SER A 77 -15.66 -12.22 -8.59
N LYS A 78 -15.87 -12.54 -7.30
CA LYS A 78 -15.98 -13.92 -6.81
C LYS A 78 -17.44 -14.31 -6.64
N LYS A 79 -17.88 -15.32 -7.40
CA LYS A 79 -19.21 -15.94 -7.25
C LYS A 79 -19.42 -16.51 -5.85
N THR A 80 -18.37 -17.07 -5.24
CA THR A 80 -18.40 -17.65 -3.88
C THR A 80 -18.72 -16.62 -2.79
N SER A 81 -18.62 -15.32 -3.07
CA SER A 81 -18.93 -14.24 -2.13
C SER A 81 -20.40 -13.78 -2.18
N GLU A 82 -21.25 -14.34 -3.06
CA GLU A 82 -22.63 -13.86 -3.24
C GLU A 82 -23.50 -14.00 -1.98
N LYS A 83 -23.45 -15.14 -1.31
CA LYS A 83 -24.18 -15.36 -0.05
C LYS A 83 -23.78 -14.32 1.01
N LYS A 84 -22.47 -14.11 1.20
CA LYS A 84 -21.92 -13.12 2.13
C LYS A 84 -22.35 -11.69 1.79
N ARG A 85 -22.47 -11.35 0.51
CA ARG A 85 -23.00 -10.04 0.08
C ARG A 85 -24.46 -9.86 0.49
N LYS A 86 -25.30 -10.89 0.32
CA LYS A 86 -26.71 -10.85 0.74
C LYS A 86 -26.84 -10.69 2.26
N GLU A 87 -26.09 -11.47 3.03
CA GLU A 87 -26.02 -11.37 4.49
C GLU A 87 -25.55 -9.98 4.94
N PHE A 88 -24.49 -9.44 4.32
CA PHE A 88 -24.01 -8.09 4.60
C PHE A 88 -25.06 -7.02 4.29
N MET A 89 -25.76 -7.10 3.16
CA MET A 89 -26.83 -6.15 2.84
C MET A 89 -27.98 -6.21 3.86
N ASN A 90 -28.35 -7.41 4.33
CA ASN A 90 -29.35 -7.56 5.39
C ASN A 90 -28.87 -6.98 6.73
N LYS A 91 -27.60 -7.20 7.09
CA LYS A 91 -26.97 -6.58 8.26
C LYS A 91 -27.07 -5.05 8.21
N ILE A 92 -26.72 -4.43 7.07
CA ILE A 92 -26.82 -2.98 6.89
C ILE A 92 -28.28 -2.49 6.99
N LYS A 93 -29.25 -3.21 6.42
CA LYS A 93 -30.68 -2.88 6.57
C LYS A 93 -31.12 -2.91 8.04
N ASN A 94 -30.68 -3.90 8.80
CA ASN A 94 -31.01 -4.01 10.23
C ASN A 94 -30.41 -2.86 11.05
N ILE A 95 -29.16 -2.48 10.75
CA ILE A 95 -28.49 -1.33 11.38
C ILE A 95 -29.22 -0.04 11.05
N ALA A 96 -29.57 0.15 9.78
CA ALA A 96 -30.32 1.30 9.30
C ALA A 96 -31.67 1.47 10.03
N ASN A 97 -32.46 0.39 10.09
CA ASN A 97 -33.73 0.39 10.81
C ASN A 97 -33.57 0.71 12.30
N SER A 98 -32.47 0.28 12.92
CA SER A 98 -32.20 0.60 14.33
C SER A 98 -31.69 2.03 14.54
N LEU A 99 -31.03 2.65 13.56
CA LEU A 99 -30.42 3.97 13.69
C LEU A 99 -31.42 5.09 13.43
N ASN A 100 -32.26 4.95 12.40
CA ASN A 100 -33.21 5.96 11.93
C ASN A 100 -32.55 7.34 11.69
N VAL A 101 -31.35 7.33 11.10
CA VAL A 101 -30.61 8.52 10.62
C VAL A 101 -30.14 8.20 9.20
N PRO A 102 -30.29 9.11 8.22
CA PRO A 102 -29.78 8.88 6.88
C PRO A 102 -28.25 8.78 6.87
N PHE A 103 -27.72 7.82 6.12
CA PHE A 103 -26.29 7.69 5.89
C PHE A 103 -25.97 7.08 4.52
N ASP A 104 -24.79 7.44 4.01
CA ASP A 104 -24.18 6.74 2.88
C ASP A 104 -23.22 5.67 3.39
N ILE A 105 -23.13 4.54 2.69
CA ILE A 105 -22.16 3.49 2.98
C ILE A 105 -21.33 3.13 1.74
N TYR A 106 -20.01 3.17 1.91
CA TYR A 106 -19.02 2.82 0.91
C TYR A 106 -18.25 1.59 1.37
N VAL A 107 -18.26 0.55 0.53
CA VAL A 107 -17.74 -0.77 0.87
C VAL A 107 -16.62 -1.14 -0.10
N ALA A 108 -15.38 -1.14 0.38
CA ALA A 108 -14.22 -1.58 -0.37
C ALA A 108 -14.16 -3.12 -0.40
N THR A 109 -14.61 -3.72 -1.51
CA THR A 109 -14.72 -5.18 -1.67
C THR A 109 -13.47 -5.84 -2.23
N ALA A 110 -12.57 -5.06 -2.83
CA ALA A 110 -11.33 -5.52 -3.46
C ALA A 110 -10.09 -4.93 -2.74
N ARG A 111 -8.91 -5.43 -3.10
CA ARG A 111 -7.61 -4.85 -2.69
C ARG A 111 -7.10 -3.90 -3.77
N ASP A 112 -7.78 -2.77 -3.90
CA ASP A 112 -7.54 -1.73 -4.90
C ASP A 112 -7.41 -0.34 -4.24
N LYS A 113 -7.31 0.72 -5.06
CA LYS A 113 -7.22 2.12 -4.60
C LYS A 113 -8.36 2.58 -3.68
N HIS A 114 -9.47 1.85 -3.60
CA HIS A 114 -10.62 2.18 -2.75
C HIS A 114 -10.49 1.59 -1.34
N ARG A 115 -9.55 0.67 -1.10
CA ARG A 115 -9.35 0.04 0.20
C ARG A 115 -8.54 0.95 1.12
N LYS A 116 -9.06 1.25 2.31
CA LYS A 116 -8.30 2.00 3.34
C LYS A 116 -6.95 1.29 3.61
N PRO A 117 -5.83 2.02 3.70
CA PRO A 117 -5.72 3.47 3.88
C PRO A 117 -5.68 4.31 2.59
N MET A 118 -5.84 3.70 1.41
CA MET A 118 -5.88 4.46 0.15
C MET A 118 -7.14 5.34 0.09
N VAL A 119 -7.01 6.50 -0.56
CA VAL A 119 -8.02 7.57 -0.52
C VAL A 119 -9.12 7.46 -1.58
N GLY A 120 -9.13 6.42 -2.40
CA GLY A 120 -10.02 6.34 -3.56
C GLY A 120 -11.52 6.43 -3.21
N ILE A 121 -11.95 5.93 -2.05
CA ILE A 121 -13.34 6.12 -1.60
C ILE A 121 -13.62 7.60 -1.30
N TRP A 122 -12.69 8.30 -0.65
CA TRP A 122 -12.85 9.71 -0.33
C TRP A 122 -12.86 10.59 -1.59
N GLU A 123 -11.98 10.29 -2.55
CA GLU A 123 -11.98 10.93 -3.87
C GLU A 123 -13.32 10.72 -4.58
N TYR A 124 -13.86 9.50 -4.55
CA TYR A 124 -15.17 9.20 -5.12
C TYR A 124 -16.31 9.98 -4.43
N ILE A 125 -16.31 10.05 -3.09
CA ILE A 125 -17.27 10.84 -2.32
C ILE A 125 -17.22 12.31 -2.75
N THR A 126 -16.03 12.88 -2.85
CA THR A 126 -15.82 14.29 -3.22
C THR A 126 -16.31 14.58 -4.64
N GLN A 127 -16.06 13.68 -5.59
CA GLN A 127 -16.38 13.87 -7.00
C GLN A 127 -17.84 13.54 -7.36
N HIS A 128 -18.44 12.56 -6.67
CA HIS A 128 -19.71 11.95 -7.08
C HIS A 128 -20.71 11.78 -5.95
N GLY A 129 -20.25 11.72 -4.70
CA GLY A 129 -21.07 11.39 -3.54
C GLY A 129 -21.56 12.59 -2.72
N ASN A 130 -21.25 13.83 -3.12
CA ASN A 130 -21.53 15.01 -2.28
C ASN A 130 -22.18 16.19 -3.03
N ASP A 131 -22.88 15.93 -4.14
CA ASP A 131 -23.65 16.95 -4.88
C ASP A 131 -22.84 18.21 -5.29
N GLY A 132 -21.53 18.05 -5.51
CA GLY A 132 -20.62 19.16 -5.84
C GLY A 132 -20.32 20.11 -4.67
N ILE A 133 -20.82 19.83 -3.46
CA ILE A 133 -20.54 20.63 -2.26
C ILE A 133 -19.11 20.36 -1.80
N ILE A 134 -18.35 21.45 -1.66
CA ILE A 134 -16.97 21.41 -1.17
C ILE A 134 -16.96 21.00 0.29
N ILE A 135 -16.18 19.97 0.61
CA ILE A 135 -16.01 19.47 1.97
C ILE A 135 -15.09 20.39 2.76
N ASP A 136 -15.52 20.81 3.94
CA ASP A 136 -14.68 21.48 4.93
C ASP A 136 -13.82 20.43 5.64
N MET A 137 -12.56 20.33 5.23
CA MET A 137 -11.60 19.36 5.76
C MET A 137 -11.25 19.61 7.24
N LYS A 138 -11.41 20.83 7.75
CA LYS A 138 -11.07 21.17 9.14
C LYS A 138 -12.18 20.77 10.11
N GLU A 139 -13.43 20.88 9.66
CA GLU A 139 -14.62 20.50 10.42
C GLU A 139 -14.96 19.01 10.27
N SER A 140 -14.53 18.39 9.16
CA SER A 140 -14.76 16.97 8.90
C SER A 140 -13.80 16.08 9.68
N PHE A 141 -14.25 14.85 9.97
CA PHE A 141 -13.47 13.88 10.73
C PHE A 141 -13.78 12.44 10.32
N TYR A 142 -12.88 11.55 10.70
CA TYR A 142 -13.01 10.11 10.55
C TYR A 142 -12.87 9.41 11.91
N VAL A 143 -13.76 8.45 12.20
CA VAL A 143 -13.71 7.63 13.42
C VAL A 143 -13.48 6.18 13.04
N GLY A 144 -12.51 5.50 13.67
CA GLY A 144 -12.24 4.08 13.39
C GLY A 144 -11.40 3.39 14.47
N ASP A 145 -11.53 2.08 14.60
CA ASP A 145 -10.84 1.27 15.61
C ASP A 145 -9.44 0.83 15.17
N ALA A 146 -9.18 0.72 13.87
CA ALA A 146 -7.87 0.36 13.33
C ALA A 146 -6.92 1.56 13.43
N ALA A 147 -6.46 1.84 14.66
CA ALA A 147 -5.80 3.06 15.06
C ALA A 147 -4.34 2.87 15.49
N GLY A 148 -3.79 1.66 15.37
CA GLY A 148 -2.39 1.37 15.70
C GLY A 148 -2.03 1.49 17.18
N ARG A 149 -3.00 1.37 18.09
CA ARG A 149 -2.76 1.51 19.54
C ARG A 149 -1.94 0.34 20.09
N ASP A 150 -1.04 0.65 21.00
CA ASP A 150 -0.07 -0.31 21.55
C ASP A 150 -0.69 -1.39 22.46
N LYS A 151 0.03 -2.48 22.68
CA LYS A 151 -0.36 -3.49 23.69
C LYS A 151 -0.63 -2.81 25.04
N ASN A 152 -1.69 -3.24 25.71
CA ASN A 152 -2.13 -2.71 26.99
C ASN A 152 -2.56 -1.23 26.99
N TRP A 153 -2.84 -0.62 25.83
CA TRP A 153 -3.46 0.72 25.77
C TRP A 153 -4.76 0.82 26.59
N LYS A 154 -5.45 -0.33 26.74
CA LYS A 154 -6.50 -0.61 27.72
C LYS A 154 -6.13 -1.88 28.47
N LYS A 155 -6.49 -2.00 29.75
CA LYS A 155 -6.19 -3.18 30.58
C LYS A 155 -6.60 -4.47 29.85
N GLY A 156 -5.62 -5.32 29.51
CA GLY A 156 -5.82 -6.58 28.80
C GLY A 156 -5.95 -6.48 27.27
N SER A 157 -5.75 -5.30 26.68
CA SER A 157 -5.75 -5.11 25.23
C SER A 157 -4.49 -5.69 24.57
N SER A 158 -4.68 -6.42 23.47
CA SER A 158 -3.59 -6.96 22.64
C SER A 158 -2.93 -5.93 21.72
N GLY A 159 -3.36 -4.67 21.78
CA GLY A 159 -3.07 -3.69 20.73
C GLY A 159 -4.01 -3.85 19.53
N ASP A 160 -4.09 -2.82 18.71
CA ASP A 160 -4.90 -2.86 17.49
C ASP A 160 -4.24 -3.78 16.44
N TRP A 161 -5.08 -4.48 15.67
CA TRP A 161 -4.61 -5.40 14.63
C TRP A 161 -4.05 -4.66 13.39
N ALA A 162 -4.42 -3.40 13.22
CA ALA A 162 -4.00 -2.52 12.15
C ALA A 162 -4.15 -1.04 12.55
N ASP A 163 -3.64 -0.17 11.69
CA ASP A 163 -3.68 1.29 11.79
C ASP A 163 -4.32 1.92 10.54
N THR A 164 -5.08 1.14 9.76
CA THR A 164 -5.61 1.55 8.46
C THR A 164 -6.59 2.71 8.52
N ASP A 165 -7.35 2.85 9.60
CA ASP A 165 -8.32 3.94 9.75
C ASP A 165 -7.62 5.26 10.07
N ARG A 166 -6.62 5.22 10.96
CA ARG A 166 -5.79 6.39 11.27
C ARG A 166 -5.02 6.85 10.03
N LYS A 167 -4.38 5.90 9.34
CA LYS A 167 -3.65 6.16 8.09
C LYS A 167 -4.55 6.71 6.99
N PHE A 168 -5.79 6.22 6.88
CA PHE A 168 -6.78 6.75 5.94
C PHE A 168 -7.10 8.21 6.22
N ALA A 169 -7.42 8.56 7.47
CA ALA A 169 -7.69 9.94 7.87
C ALA A 169 -6.49 10.86 7.64
N GLU A 170 -5.27 10.40 7.93
CA GLU A 170 -4.04 11.16 7.68
C GLU A 170 -3.77 11.38 6.19
N ASN A 171 -3.99 10.37 5.34
CA ASN A 171 -3.85 10.52 3.89
C ASN A 171 -4.83 11.54 3.32
N ILE A 172 -6.04 11.61 3.87
CA ILE A 172 -7.07 12.57 3.47
C ILE A 172 -6.76 13.97 4.01
N GLY A 173 -6.13 14.06 5.18
CA GLY A 173 -5.88 15.32 5.88
C GLY A 173 -7.06 15.81 6.73
N ILE A 174 -7.86 14.90 7.30
CA ILE A 174 -8.97 15.20 8.23
C ILE A 174 -8.65 14.73 9.65
N LYS A 175 -9.39 15.26 10.64
CA LYS A 175 -9.25 14.85 12.04
C LYS A 175 -9.59 13.36 12.19
N PHE A 176 -8.84 12.66 13.03
CA PHE A 176 -9.07 11.26 13.38
C PHE A 176 -9.44 11.11 14.84
N TYR A 177 -10.39 10.21 15.14
CA TYR A 177 -10.73 9.80 16.49
C TYR A 177 -10.85 8.28 16.58
N THR A 178 -10.50 7.72 17.73
CA THR A 178 -10.92 6.35 18.09
C THR A 178 -12.38 6.33 18.55
N PRO A 179 -13.07 5.17 18.54
CA PRO A 179 -14.44 5.08 19.05
C PRO A 179 -14.56 5.53 20.51
N GLU A 180 -13.57 5.20 21.34
CA GLU A 180 -13.51 5.59 22.75
C GLU A 180 -13.34 7.11 22.92
N GLU A 181 -12.46 7.73 22.14
CA GLU A 181 -12.30 9.19 22.13
C GLU A 181 -13.59 9.89 21.70
N PHE A 182 -14.25 9.38 20.65
CA PHE A 182 -15.38 10.06 20.04
C PHE A 182 -16.72 9.86 20.76
N PHE A 183 -17.03 8.63 21.18
CA PHE A 183 -18.32 8.28 21.77
C PHE A 183 -18.30 8.29 23.30
N GLU A 184 -17.14 8.09 23.93
CA GLU A 184 -17.01 8.01 25.39
C GLU A 184 -16.21 9.18 25.99
N ASN A 185 -15.70 10.11 25.16
CA ASN A 185 -14.82 11.21 25.56
C ASN A 185 -13.57 10.71 26.32
N ALA A 186 -13.07 9.52 25.97
CA ALA A 186 -11.82 9.02 26.51
C ALA A 186 -10.65 9.91 26.10
N LYS A 187 -9.59 9.93 26.92
CA LYS A 187 -8.35 10.61 26.54
C LYS A 187 -7.65 9.83 25.43
N PRO A 188 -6.98 10.51 24.48
CA PRO A 188 -6.15 9.85 23.49
C PRO A 188 -5.07 8.99 24.15
N VAL A 189 -4.79 7.85 23.54
CA VAL A 189 -3.77 6.89 23.99
C VAL A 189 -2.61 6.80 23.00
N PRO A 190 -1.42 6.36 23.44
CA PRO A 190 -0.28 6.13 22.56
C PRO A 190 -0.60 5.15 21.41
N TYR A 191 0.02 5.40 20.26
CA TYR A 191 -0.08 4.57 19.06
C TYR A 191 1.26 4.61 18.30
N SER A 192 1.46 3.63 17.42
CA SER A 192 2.62 3.54 16.53
C SER A 192 2.21 3.12 15.12
N TYR A 193 2.91 3.62 14.11
CA TYR A 193 2.75 3.21 12.71
C TYR A 193 3.60 1.98 12.32
N GLY A 194 4.18 1.31 13.31
CA GLY A 194 5.13 0.23 13.12
C GLY A 194 6.49 0.72 12.61
N ASP A 195 7.20 -0.15 11.90
CA ASP A 195 8.62 0.08 11.55
C ASP A 195 8.84 0.89 10.26
N PHE A 196 7.78 1.20 9.51
CA PHE A 196 7.89 1.89 8.23
C PHE A 196 6.96 3.09 8.17
N ASN A 197 7.52 4.27 7.91
CA ASN A 197 6.80 5.49 7.61
C ASN A 197 7.44 6.13 6.36
N PRO A 198 6.69 6.29 5.25
CA PRO A 198 7.25 6.84 4.02
C PRO A 198 7.75 8.29 4.19
N LYS A 199 7.19 9.06 5.12
CA LYS A 199 7.63 10.43 5.47
C LYS A 199 8.98 10.47 6.20
N ASN A 200 9.42 9.34 6.75
CA ASN A 200 10.69 9.23 7.47
C ASN A 200 11.83 8.72 6.58
N ILE A 201 11.56 8.46 5.30
CA ILE A 201 12.60 8.00 4.37
C ILE A 201 13.53 9.17 4.07
N PRO A 202 14.85 9.04 4.35
CA PRO A 202 15.79 10.13 4.15
C PRO A 202 15.77 10.67 2.72
N HIS A 203 15.92 11.99 2.62
CA HIS A 203 16.08 12.71 1.35
C HIS A 203 17.55 13.01 1.10
N ASP A 204 17.90 13.21 -0.17
CA ASP A 204 19.23 13.65 -0.60
C ASP A 204 20.38 12.76 -0.09
N VAL A 205 20.12 11.46 0.04
CA VAL A 205 21.18 10.50 0.32
C VAL A 205 22.01 10.27 -0.93
N GLU A 206 23.31 9.99 -0.73
CA GLU A 206 24.20 9.63 -1.83
C GLU A 206 23.58 8.48 -2.63
N LEU A 207 23.44 8.65 -3.96
CA LEU A 207 22.71 7.69 -4.79
C LEU A 207 23.32 6.29 -4.73
N PHE A 208 24.65 6.20 -4.61
CA PHE A 208 25.35 4.94 -4.54
C PHE A 208 26.71 5.05 -3.84
N THR A 209 27.14 3.95 -3.20
CA THR A 209 28.46 3.85 -2.55
C THR A 209 29.16 2.54 -2.94
N PRO A 210 30.49 2.53 -3.15
CA PRO A 210 31.40 3.69 -3.16
C PRO A 210 31.15 4.61 -4.37
N ALA A 211 31.66 5.84 -4.37
CA ALA A 211 31.47 6.80 -5.47
C ALA A 211 32.26 6.43 -6.75
N LEU A 212 33.39 5.74 -6.60
CA LEU A 212 34.23 5.26 -7.70
C LEU A 212 34.31 3.72 -7.69
N PRO A 213 34.40 3.10 -8.88
CA PRO A 213 34.24 3.70 -10.22
C PRO A 213 32.79 4.17 -10.49
N PRO A 214 32.54 5.00 -11.53
CA PRO A 214 31.19 5.50 -11.83
C PRO A 214 30.21 4.38 -12.22
N LEU A 215 28.92 4.70 -12.29
CA LEU A 215 27.89 3.74 -12.74
C LEU A 215 28.15 3.24 -14.16
N VAL A 216 28.57 4.13 -15.06
CA VAL A 216 28.96 3.84 -16.43
C VAL A 216 30.44 4.18 -16.59
N PRO A 217 31.30 3.22 -16.94
CA PRO A 217 32.72 3.47 -17.20
C PRO A 217 32.93 4.42 -18.39
N SER A 218 33.88 5.35 -18.28
CA SER A 218 34.16 6.35 -19.33
C SER A 218 34.90 5.78 -20.54
N ASP A 219 35.58 4.65 -20.38
CA ASP A 219 36.31 3.93 -21.44
C ASP A 219 35.38 3.06 -22.31
N GLY A 220 34.11 2.91 -21.92
CA GLY A 220 33.10 2.19 -22.69
C GLY A 220 33.37 0.69 -22.83
N HIS A 221 34.15 0.10 -21.91
CA HIS A 221 34.44 -1.32 -21.94
C HIS A 221 33.17 -2.17 -21.79
N CYS A 222 33.18 -3.36 -22.37
CA CYS A 222 32.12 -4.34 -22.19
C CYS A 222 32.20 -4.92 -20.77
N GLU A 223 31.08 -4.98 -20.07
CA GLU A 223 30.96 -5.54 -18.72
C GLU A 223 29.57 -6.16 -18.48
N VAL A 224 29.44 -6.89 -17.38
CA VAL A 224 28.15 -7.40 -16.88
C VAL A 224 27.82 -6.75 -15.54
N VAL A 225 26.72 -6.00 -15.48
CA VAL A 225 26.19 -5.44 -14.23
C VAL A 225 25.01 -6.29 -13.76
N ILE A 226 25.14 -6.90 -12.57
CA ILE A 226 24.09 -7.71 -11.95
C ILE A 226 23.38 -6.88 -10.89
N PHE A 227 22.06 -6.71 -11.03
CA PHE A 227 21.28 -6.05 -9.99
C PHE A 227 20.87 -7.03 -8.89
N VAL A 228 20.89 -6.60 -7.64
CA VAL A 228 20.43 -7.38 -6.49
C VAL A 228 19.47 -6.53 -5.67
N GLY A 229 18.29 -7.06 -5.32
CA GLY A 229 17.37 -6.38 -4.41
C GLY A 229 15.92 -6.78 -4.60
N TYR A 230 15.07 -6.44 -3.61
CA TYR A 230 13.64 -6.76 -3.59
C TYR A 230 12.93 -6.37 -4.89
N PRO A 231 11.91 -7.12 -5.35
CA PRO A 231 11.04 -6.63 -6.42
C PRO A 231 10.45 -5.26 -6.05
N ALA A 232 10.21 -4.39 -7.05
CA ALA A 232 9.72 -3.02 -6.86
C ALA A 232 10.62 -2.05 -6.05
N SER A 233 11.90 -2.37 -5.85
CA SER A 233 12.91 -1.46 -5.27
C SER A 233 13.42 -0.34 -6.20
N GLY A 234 12.91 -0.23 -7.44
CA GLY A 234 13.34 0.79 -8.40
C GLY A 234 14.38 0.33 -9.43
N LYS A 235 14.86 -0.92 -9.33
CA LYS A 235 15.83 -1.55 -10.25
C LYS A 235 15.61 -1.23 -11.74
N SER A 236 14.46 -1.62 -12.30
CA SER A 236 14.20 -1.43 -13.73
C SER A 236 14.16 0.04 -14.15
N SER A 237 13.70 0.94 -13.27
CA SER A 237 13.74 2.38 -13.51
C SER A 237 15.19 2.89 -13.50
N PHE A 238 16.01 2.41 -12.56
CA PHE A 238 17.43 2.73 -12.45
C PHE A 238 18.21 2.24 -13.68
N ALA A 239 17.97 1.00 -14.14
CA ALA A 239 18.58 0.46 -15.36
C ALA A 239 18.27 1.35 -16.57
N LYS A 240 16.99 1.71 -16.76
CA LYS A 240 16.57 2.60 -17.85
C LYS A 240 17.29 3.93 -17.81
N LYS A 241 17.32 4.57 -16.64
CA LYS A 241 17.86 5.92 -16.46
C LYS A 241 19.38 6.00 -16.64
N TRP A 242 20.12 5.00 -16.16
CA TRP A 242 21.58 5.10 -16.06
C TRP A 242 22.33 4.20 -17.03
N LEU A 243 21.81 3.01 -17.35
CA LEU A 243 22.57 2.00 -18.10
C LEU A 243 22.05 1.85 -19.54
N ILE A 244 20.74 1.68 -19.72
CA ILE A 244 20.14 1.40 -21.04
C ILE A 244 20.32 2.58 -21.99
N VAL A 245 20.12 3.82 -21.50
CA VAL A 245 20.40 5.04 -22.28
C VAL A 245 21.87 5.17 -22.70
N ASN A 246 22.78 4.51 -21.98
CA ASN A 246 24.21 4.45 -22.29
C ASN A 246 24.61 3.16 -23.02
N GLY A 247 23.64 2.47 -23.64
CA GLY A 247 23.91 1.36 -24.56
C GLY A 247 23.96 -0.04 -23.94
N TYR A 248 23.66 -0.19 -22.65
CA TYR A 248 23.60 -1.52 -22.02
C TYR A 248 22.42 -2.32 -22.54
N VAL A 249 22.67 -3.59 -22.87
CA VAL A 249 21.61 -4.54 -23.21
C VAL A 249 20.82 -4.89 -21.96
N HIS A 250 19.50 -4.70 -22.01
CA HIS A 250 18.59 -4.96 -20.89
C HIS A 250 18.15 -6.42 -20.86
N VAL A 251 18.70 -7.19 -19.91
CA VAL A 251 18.28 -8.57 -19.66
C VAL A 251 17.34 -8.59 -18.46
N ASN A 252 16.06 -8.84 -18.71
CA ASN A 252 15.02 -8.84 -17.68
C ASN A 252 14.11 -10.08 -17.84
N GLN A 253 13.99 -10.86 -16.79
CA GLN A 253 13.26 -12.13 -16.78
C GLN A 253 11.75 -11.95 -16.85
N ASP A 254 11.17 -10.83 -16.42
CA ASP A 254 9.74 -10.57 -16.57
C ASP A 254 9.36 -10.46 -18.07
N ILE A 255 10.28 -9.96 -18.88
CA ILE A 255 10.17 -9.86 -20.34
C ILE A 255 10.51 -11.20 -20.99
N LEU A 256 11.69 -11.76 -20.67
CA LEU A 256 12.24 -12.97 -21.29
C LEU A 256 11.64 -14.27 -20.76
N LYS A 257 10.83 -14.21 -19.71
CA LYS A 257 10.10 -15.29 -19.03
C LYS A 257 10.95 -16.31 -18.27
N THR A 258 12.10 -16.73 -18.80
CA THR A 258 12.92 -17.81 -18.19
C THR A 258 14.36 -17.40 -17.94
N LYS A 259 14.98 -17.97 -16.88
CA LYS A 259 16.41 -17.77 -16.57
C LYS A 259 17.30 -18.19 -17.73
N ALA A 260 16.99 -19.31 -18.40
CA ALA A 260 17.74 -19.78 -19.55
C ALA A 260 17.75 -18.76 -20.71
N LYS A 261 16.60 -18.11 -20.99
CA LYS A 261 16.53 -17.04 -21.99
C LYS A 261 17.33 -15.79 -21.56
N CYS A 262 17.36 -15.48 -20.26
CA CYS A 262 18.20 -14.39 -19.74
C CYS A 262 19.69 -14.68 -19.93
N ILE A 263 20.15 -15.89 -19.59
CA ILE A 263 21.55 -16.30 -19.78
C ILE A 263 21.92 -16.24 -21.26
N LYS A 264 21.08 -16.78 -22.15
CA LYS A 264 21.29 -16.73 -23.60
C LYS A 264 21.37 -15.28 -24.12
N SER A 265 20.46 -14.41 -23.67
CA SER A 265 20.47 -13.00 -24.06
C SER A 265 21.71 -12.26 -23.58
N CYS A 266 22.23 -12.60 -22.39
CA CYS A 266 23.49 -12.07 -21.88
C CYS A 266 24.66 -12.53 -22.76
N GLU A 267 24.73 -13.82 -23.07
CA GLU A 267 25.78 -14.40 -23.91
C GLU A 267 25.81 -13.79 -25.31
N GLU A 268 24.66 -13.66 -25.96
CA GLU A 268 24.55 -13.04 -27.29
C GLU A 268 25.00 -11.57 -27.30
N ALA A 269 24.84 -10.85 -26.18
CA ALA A 269 25.31 -9.47 -26.04
C ALA A 269 26.83 -9.41 -25.83
N LEU A 270 27.38 -10.31 -25.01
CA LEU A 270 28.83 -10.43 -24.79
C LEU A 270 29.57 -10.83 -26.06
N GLN A 271 29.02 -11.74 -26.87
CA GLN A 271 29.56 -12.08 -28.20
C GLN A 271 29.64 -10.88 -29.15
N LYS A 272 28.75 -9.90 -28.97
CA LYS A 272 28.72 -8.65 -29.74
C LYS A 272 29.51 -7.52 -29.07
N ASN A 273 30.28 -7.84 -28.01
CA ASN A 273 31.03 -6.89 -27.20
C ASN A 273 30.18 -5.72 -26.68
N LYS A 274 28.94 -6.00 -26.25
CA LYS A 274 28.03 -5.00 -25.67
C LYS A 274 27.91 -5.18 -24.16
N PRO A 275 27.96 -4.08 -23.37
CA PRO A 275 27.74 -4.16 -21.93
C PRO A 275 26.30 -4.60 -21.64
N VAL A 276 26.11 -5.30 -20.53
CA VAL A 276 24.83 -5.96 -20.19
C VAL A 276 24.42 -5.59 -18.77
N VAL A 277 23.13 -5.32 -18.57
CA VAL A 277 22.53 -5.24 -17.24
C VAL A 277 21.54 -6.39 -17.02
N ILE A 278 21.76 -7.16 -15.96
CA ILE A 278 20.85 -8.22 -15.50
C ILE A 278 19.87 -7.64 -14.47
N ASP A 279 18.75 -7.12 -14.96
CA ASP A 279 17.68 -6.52 -14.18
C ASP A 279 16.67 -7.59 -13.69
N ASN A 280 17.17 -8.47 -12.82
CA ASN A 280 16.38 -9.44 -12.08
C ASN A 280 16.53 -9.19 -10.58
N THR A 281 15.86 -9.97 -9.72
CA THR A 281 16.01 -9.85 -8.27
C THR A 281 17.33 -10.44 -7.76
N ASN A 282 17.80 -11.53 -8.36
CA ASN A 282 19.07 -12.22 -8.07
C ASN A 282 19.38 -12.42 -6.55
N PRO A 283 18.47 -13.07 -5.79
CA PRO A 283 18.56 -13.12 -4.33
C PRO A 283 19.74 -13.93 -3.79
N ASP A 284 20.10 -15.04 -4.44
CA ASP A 284 21.04 -16.04 -3.94
C ASP A 284 22.30 -16.15 -4.84
N ILE A 285 23.33 -16.81 -4.29
CA ILE A 285 24.62 -17.04 -4.97
C ILE A 285 24.42 -17.81 -6.28
N GLU A 286 23.60 -18.86 -6.29
CA GLU A 286 23.34 -19.69 -7.49
C GLU A 286 22.66 -18.91 -8.63
N SER A 287 21.82 -17.93 -8.29
CA SER A 287 21.21 -17.02 -9.25
C SER A 287 22.24 -16.11 -9.91
N ARG A 288 23.19 -15.59 -9.13
CA ARG A 288 24.25 -14.68 -9.61
C ARG A 288 25.37 -15.42 -10.35
N LYS A 289 25.75 -16.60 -9.86
CA LYS A 289 26.85 -17.43 -10.36
C LYS A 289 26.80 -17.65 -11.87
N ALA A 290 25.63 -17.95 -12.43
CA ALA A 290 25.49 -18.19 -13.87
C ALA A 290 25.94 -17.00 -14.74
N TYR A 291 25.71 -15.78 -14.29
CA TYR A 291 26.13 -14.57 -15.02
C TYR A 291 27.58 -14.21 -14.74
N ILE A 292 28.06 -14.44 -13.51
CA ILE A 292 29.47 -14.26 -13.12
C ILE A 292 30.38 -15.20 -13.93
N ASP A 293 30.01 -16.49 -14.01
CA ASP A 293 30.78 -17.49 -14.76
C ASP A 293 30.83 -17.12 -16.25
N LEU A 294 29.72 -16.61 -16.80
CA LEU A 294 29.66 -16.15 -18.19
C LEU A 294 30.55 -14.92 -18.42
N ALA A 295 30.53 -13.92 -17.53
CA ALA A 295 31.43 -12.77 -17.62
C ALA A 295 32.91 -13.18 -17.60
N LYS A 296 33.27 -14.12 -16.71
CA LYS A 296 34.63 -14.69 -16.63
C LYS A 296 35.03 -15.44 -17.91
N GLN A 297 34.12 -16.21 -18.50
CA GLN A 297 34.37 -16.90 -19.77
C GLN A 297 34.72 -15.93 -20.90
N TYR A 298 34.01 -14.79 -20.97
CA TYR A 298 34.26 -13.74 -21.96
C TYR A 298 35.33 -12.73 -21.53
N LYS A 299 35.95 -12.93 -20.36
CA LYS A 299 37.01 -12.09 -19.78
C LYS A 299 36.62 -10.60 -19.67
N VAL A 300 35.35 -10.34 -19.32
CA VAL A 300 34.84 -8.99 -19.06
C VAL A 300 34.61 -8.78 -17.57
N PRO A 301 34.71 -7.54 -17.06
CA PRO A 301 34.37 -7.23 -15.68
C PRO A 301 32.91 -7.57 -15.36
N VAL A 302 32.67 -7.95 -14.11
CA VAL A 302 31.35 -8.20 -13.55
C VAL A 302 31.15 -7.45 -12.24
N ARG A 303 30.16 -6.55 -12.22
CA ARG A 303 29.85 -5.70 -11.07
C ARG A 303 28.47 -6.00 -10.51
N CYS A 304 28.31 -5.78 -9.22
CA CYS A 304 27.03 -5.94 -8.53
C CYS A 304 26.48 -4.58 -8.12
N PHE A 305 25.27 -4.23 -8.55
CA PHE A 305 24.54 -3.08 -8.01
C PHE A 305 23.47 -3.58 -7.04
N TRP A 306 23.74 -3.42 -5.75
CA TRP A 306 22.90 -3.91 -4.67
C TRP A 306 21.99 -2.82 -4.11
N PHE A 307 20.71 -2.90 -4.47
CA PHE A 307 19.68 -1.96 -4.06
C PHE A 307 19.33 -2.14 -2.57
N GLN A 308 19.47 -1.06 -1.81
CA GLN A 308 19.31 -1.02 -0.36
C GLN A 308 17.85 -0.80 0.09
N ALA A 309 16.91 -0.67 -0.85
CA ALA A 309 15.50 -0.48 -0.49
C ALA A 309 14.99 -1.69 0.32
N SER A 310 14.45 -1.41 1.51
CA SER A 310 13.93 -2.43 2.42
C SER A 310 12.72 -3.17 1.85
N GLU A 311 12.34 -4.28 2.49
CA GLU A 311 11.12 -5.01 2.15
C GLU A 311 9.89 -4.08 2.24
N ALA A 312 9.77 -3.33 3.32
CA ALA A 312 8.64 -2.41 3.56
C ALA A 312 8.59 -1.29 2.52
N LEU A 313 9.73 -0.65 2.23
CA LEU A 313 9.83 0.37 1.19
C LEU A 313 9.50 -0.18 -0.20
N SER A 314 9.92 -1.41 -0.49
CA SER A 314 9.65 -2.06 -1.78
C SER A 314 8.18 -2.48 -1.92
N LYS A 315 7.49 -2.84 -0.83
CA LYS A 315 6.03 -3.07 -0.80
C LYS A 315 5.26 -1.76 -0.97
N HIS A 316 5.67 -0.72 -0.27
CA HIS A 316 5.13 0.64 -0.42
C HIS A 316 5.22 1.12 -1.87
N ASN A 317 6.41 1.04 -2.47
CA ASN A 317 6.64 1.41 -3.87
C ASN A 317 5.77 0.60 -4.85
N ASN A 318 5.51 -0.67 -4.55
CA ASN A 318 4.64 -1.50 -5.39
C ASN A 318 3.18 -1.05 -5.36
N ILE A 319 2.65 -0.73 -4.18
CA ILE A 319 1.29 -0.24 -4.05
C ILE A 319 1.17 1.19 -4.59
N TYR A 320 2.13 2.08 -4.33
CA TYR A 320 2.18 3.42 -4.93
C TYR A 320 2.22 3.34 -6.46
N ARG A 321 3.06 2.47 -7.03
CA ARG A 321 3.11 2.30 -8.49
C ARG A 321 1.78 1.80 -9.02
N ALA A 322 1.12 0.86 -8.35
CA ALA A 322 -0.15 0.30 -8.79
C ALA A 322 -1.32 1.29 -8.72
N TYR A 323 -1.37 2.11 -7.67
CA TYR A 323 -2.58 2.87 -7.33
C TYR A 323 -2.37 4.37 -7.11
N GLY A 324 -1.14 4.81 -6.84
CA GLY A 324 -0.78 6.23 -6.75
C GLY A 324 -0.50 6.89 -8.10
N THR A 325 -0.55 6.13 -9.20
CA THR A 325 -0.35 6.63 -10.57
C THR A 325 -1.52 6.24 -11.47
N ILE A 326 -1.78 7.05 -12.52
CA ILE A 326 -2.97 6.92 -13.38
C ILE A 326 -2.98 5.57 -14.14
N ASP A 327 -1.81 5.06 -14.55
CA ASP A 327 -1.65 3.83 -15.32
C ASP A 327 -0.66 2.86 -14.66
N GLY A 328 -0.88 2.60 -13.38
CA GLY A 328 -0.04 1.71 -12.58
C GLY A 328 -0.06 0.25 -13.06
N PRO A 329 1.06 -0.49 -12.96
CA PRO A 329 1.04 -1.93 -13.18
C PRO A 329 0.21 -2.63 -12.09
N ARG A 330 -0.23 -3.85 -12.36
CA ARG A 330 -0.83 -4.69 -11.30
C ARG A 330 0.17 -4.86 -10.14
N PRO A 331 -0.29 -4.74 -8.89
CA PRO A 331 0.61 -4.87 -7.74
C PRO A 331 1.14 -6.30 -7.66
N LEU A 332 2.41 -6.42 -7.29
CA LEU A 332 3.05 -7.70 -7.02
C LEU A 332 2.49 -8.31 -5.73
N PRO A 333 2.31 -9.64 -5.68
CA PRO A 333 1.81 -10.32 -4.49
C PRO A 333 2.88 -10.44 -3.40
N GLU A 334 2.46 -10.57 -2.15
CA GLU A 334 3.34 -10.76 -0.97
C GLU A 334 4.37 -11.88 -1.14
N VAL A 335 3.99 -12.97 -1.83
CA VAL A 335 4.87 -14.12 -2.09
C VAL A 335 6.13 -13.74 -2.89
N ALA A 336 6.08 -12.67 -3.69
CA ALA A 336 7.25 -12.18 -4.42
C ALA A 336 8.32 -11.62 -3.46
N TYR A 337 7.90 -11.00 -2.36
CA TYR A 337 8.79 -10.43 -1.34
C TYR A 337 9.30 -11.49 -0.39
N SER A 338 8.41 -12.35 0.13
CA SER A 338 8.82 -13.43 1.02
C SER A 338 9.73 -14.44 0.31
N GLY A 339 9.48 -14.74 -0.97
CA GLY A 339 10.32 -15.61 -1.79
C GLY A 339 11.67 -15.00 -2.19
N PHE A 340 11.80 -13.67 -2.18
CA PHE A 340 13.12 -13.01 -2.27
C PHE A 340 13.84 -13.14 -0.92
N LYS A 341 13.17 -12.72 0.16
CA LYS A 341 13.74 -12.68 1.52
C LYS A 341 14.25 -14.03 1.99
N SER A 342 13.52 -15.11 1.73
CA SER A 342 13.91 -16.46 2.15
C SER A 342 15.16 -17.00 1.46
N ARG A 343 15.48 -16.48 0.28
CA ARG A 343 16.65 -16.88 -0.51
C ARG A 343 17.78 -15.86 -0.46
N PHE A 344 17.52 -14.68 0.08
CA PHE A 344 18.47 -13.57 0.00
C PHE A 344 19.75 -13.91 0.76
N ILE A 345 20.87 -13.88 0.03
CA ILE A 345 22.22 -13.94 0.57
C ILE A 345 22.92 -12.67 0.10
N GLU A 346 23.42 -11.88 1.05
CA GLU A 346 24.15 -10.65 0.79
C GLU A 346 25.27 -10.89 -0.25
N PRO A 347 25.34 -10.07 -1.32
CA PRO A 347 26.36 -10.25 -2.34
C PRO A 347 27.75 -9.97 -1.77
N LYS A 348 28.74 -10.80 -2.10
CA LYS A 348 30.13 -10.61 -1.66
C LYS A 348 31.15 -10.76 -2.77
N LEU A 349 32.32 -10.14 -2.62
CA LEU A 349 33.39 -10.16 -3.62
C LEU A 349 33.89 -11.59 -3.90
N GLU A 350 33.81 -12.49 -2.91
CA GLU A 350 34.22 -13.89 -3.05
C GLU A 350 33.37 -14.68 -4.06
N GLU A 351 32.20 -14.18 -4.45
CA GLU A 351 31.43 -14.76 -5.56
C GLU A 351 32.12 -14.56 -6.91
N GLY A 352 33.05 -13.59 -6.99
CA GLY A 352 33.80 -13.22 -8.19
C GLY A 352 33.33 -11.93 -8.84
N PHE A 353 32.76 -11.01 -8.05
CA PHE A 353 32.50 -9.63 -8.48
C PHE A 353 33.78 -8.80 -8.42
N ASP A 354 33.99 -7.95 -9.41
CA ASP A 354 35.06 -6.95 -9.41
C ASP A 354 34.72 -5.75 -8.50
N GLU A 355 33.43 -5.42 -8.40
CA GLU A 355 32.92 -4.35 -7.55
C GLU A 355 31.51 -4.68 -7.04
N ILE A 356 31.22 -4.28 -5.80
CA ILE A 356 29.85 -4.22 -5.27
C ILE A 356 29.53 -2.77 -4.91
N LYS A 357 28.54 -2.21 -5.59
CA LYS A 357 28.04 -0.86 -5.37
C LYS A 357 26.66 -0.92 -4.73
N LYS A 358 26.51 -0.34 -3.55
CA LYS A 358 25.25 -0.21 -2.83
C LYS A 358 24.46 0.96 -3.43
N ILE A 359 23.24 0.70 -3.90
CA ILE A 359 22.36 1.71 -4.50
C ILE A 359 21.31 2.10 -3.47
N ASN A 360 21.36 3.35 -3.00
CA ASN A 360 20.37 3.87 -2.05
C ASN A 360 19.07 4.22 -2.75
N PHE A 361 17.97 4.21 -2.00
CA PHE A 361 16.70 4.68 -2.54
C PHE A 361 16.63 6.20 -2.47
N ASN A 362 16.44 6.83 -3.62
CA ASN A 362 16.09 8.24 -3.75
C ASN A 362 14.75 8.35 -4.47
N PHE A 363 13.83 9.11 -3.90
CA PHE A 363 12.57 9.41 -4.57
C PHE A 363 12.83 10.33 -5.78
N GLU A 364 12.21 10.01 -6.92
CA GLU A 364 12.27 10.82 -8.13
C GLU A 364 10.87 11.29 -8.54
N GLY A 365 10.64 12.59 -8.48
CA GLY A 365 9.38 13.21 -8.83
C GLY A 365 9.36 14.69 -8.46
N ASN A 366 8.33 15.42 -8.90
CA ASN A 366 8.05 16.75 -8.37
C ASN A 366 7.41 16.63 -6.97
N GLU A 367 7.25 17.78 -6.31
CA GLU A 367 6.70 17.83 -4.94
C GLU A 367 5.30 17.20 -4.86
N ASP A 368 4.42 17.41 -5.85
CA ASP A 368 3.09 16.79 -5.87
C ASP A 368 3.14 15.25 -5.89
N LYS A 369 4.06 14.68 -6.69
CA LYS A 369 4.27 13.23 -6.72
C LYS A 369 4.89 12.73 -5.42
N ARG A 370 5.74 13.53 -4.79
CA ARG A 370 6.34 13.21 -3.50
C ARG A 370 5.27 13.15 -2.41
N ILE A 371 4.44 14.19 -2.29
CA ILE A 371 3.33 14.24 -1.34
C ILE A 371 2.42 13.01 -1.51
N LYS A 372 2.11 12.63 -2.77
CA LYS A 372 1.37 11.41 -3.05
C LYS A 372 2.12 10.16 -2.61
N TRP A 373 3.40 10.03 -2.96
CA TRP A 373 4.23 8.88 -2.56
C TRP A 373 4.39 8.77 -1.04
N GLU A 374 4.39 9.88 -0.31
CA GLU A 374 4.45 9.94 1.16
C GLU A 374 3.13 9.60 1.85
N MET A 375 2.04 9.39 1.10
CA MET A 375 0.82 8.81 1.63
C MET A 375 1.04 7.36 2.08
N TRP A 376 0.25 6.90 3.02
CA TRP A 376 0.23 5.52 3.46
C TRP A 376 -0.31 4.58 2.37
N TYR A 377 0.53 3.66 1.92
CA TYR A 377 0.17 2.58 1.00
C TYR A 377 0.47 1.22 1.63
N THR A 378 -0.56 0.40 1.87
CA THR A 378 -0.45 -0.92 2.51
C THR A 378 -1.44 -1.93 1.96
#